data_AF-A0A1U7VY89-F1
#
_entry.id   AF-A0A1U7VY89-F1
#
_cell.length_a   1.000
_cell.length_b   1.000
_cell.length_c   1.000
_cell.angle_alpha   90.00
_cell.angle_beta   90.00
_cell.angle_gamma   90.00
#
_symmetry.space_group_name_H-M   'P 1'
#
loop_
_entity.id
_entity.type
_entity.pdbx_description
1 polymer ?
#
loop_
_entity_poly.entity_id
_entity_poly.type
_entity_poly.pdbx_seq_one_letter_code
_entity_poly.pdbx_strand_id
1 'polypeptide(L)'
;MPHFKDFNIASNGILTTTVITKHPVTIEFFPGLKYRTKLIGSDVPGKDLILGFDIYKQLRDQLQIKANRIGFKKQFKPYSEVPRLFQITNDEQIKEIEQNLIEHSCAESHKDFMKKWKSSL
;
A
#
# COMPACT_ATOMS: atom_id res chain seq x y z
N MET A 1 -3.00 36.40 -25.68
CA MET A 1 -2.10 35.52 -26.44
C MET A 1 -2.23 34.10 -25.90
N PRO A 2 -2.43 33.08 -26.73
CA PRO A 2 -2.34 31.69 -26.28
C PRO A 2 -0.92 31.46 -25.79
N HIS A 3 -0.77 30.96 -24.56
CA HIS A 3 0.53 30.66 -24.00
C HIS A 3 0.87 29.22 -24.39
N PHE A 4 1.60 29.05 -25.49
CA PHE A 4 2.17 27.76 -25.87
C PHE A 4 3.37 27.46 -24.96
N LYS A 5 3.41 26.26 -24.38
CA LYS A 5 4.59 25.81 -23.64
C LYS A 5 4.87 24.35 -23.94
N ASP A 6 6.13 24.09 -24.26
CA ASP A 6 6.63 22.76 -24.60
C ASP A 6 7.28 22.11 -23.38
N PHE A 7 7.04 20.81 -23.23
CA PHE A 7 7.58 19.98 -22.16
C PHE A 7 8.19 18.72 -22.74
N ASN A 8 9.41 18.39 -22.34
CA ASN A 8 10.04 17.13 -22.70
C ASN A 8 9.41 16.00 -21.89
N ILE A 9 8.96 14.95 -22.56
CA ILE A 9 8.45 13.73 -21.91
C ILE A 9 9.49 12.61 -21.92
N ALA A 10 9.31 11.61 -21.06
CA ALA A 10 10.27 10.52 -20.86
C ALA A 10 10.56 9.67 -22.12
N SER A 11 9.67 9.69 -23.12
CA SER A 11 9.86 9.04 -24.42
C SER A 11 10.64 9.87 -25.43
N ASN A 12 11.34 10.92 -25.00
CA ASN A 12 11.99 11.94 -25.85
C ASN A 12 11.03 12.69 -26.79
N GLY A 13 9.73 12.66 -26.52
CA GLY A 13 8.73 13.46 -27.21
C GLY A 13 8.60 14.86 -26.63
N ILE A 14 7.83 15.70 -27.32
CA ILE A 14 7.43 17.02 -26.86
C ILE A 14 5.93 17.00 -26.60
N LEU A 15 5.53 17.42 -25.38
CA LEU A 15 4.16 17.73 -25.04
C LEU A 15 3.98 19.25 -25.09
N THR A 16 3.24 19.72 -26.08
CA THR A 16 2.84 21.13 -26.19
C THR A 16 1.48 21.31 -25.52
N THR A 17 1.34 22.34 -24.70
CA THR A 17 0.04 22.74 -24.14
C THR A 17 -0.27 24.19 -24.42
N THR A 18 -1.57 24.46 -24.62
CA THR A 18 -2.14 25.80 -24.76
C THR A 18 -2.91 26.23 -23.52
N VAL A 19 -3.11 25.32 -22.56
CA VAL A 19 -3.96 25.51 -21.39
C VAL A 19 -3.10 25.41 -20.14
N ILE A 20 -2.93 26.53 -19.45
CA ILE A 20 -2.25 26.56 -18.14
C ILE A 20 -3.12 27.40 -17.21
N THR A 21 -3.36 26.89 -16.00
CA THR A 21 -4.08 27.64 -14.97
C THR A 21 -3.42 28.99 -14.68
N LYS A 22 -4.22 30.06 -14.62
CA LYS A 22 -3.73 31.41 -14.31
C LYS A 22 -3.07 31.48 -12.93
N HIS A 23 -3.73 30.88 -11.94
CA HIS A 23 -3.26 30.81 -10.55
C HIS A 23 -2.98 29.35 -10.16
N PRO A 24 -1.99 29.09 -9.28
CA PRO A 24 -1.75 27.75 -8.76
C PRO A 24 -2.97 27.20 -8.01
N VAL A 25 -3.29 25.94 -8.28
CA VAL A 25 -4.35 25.16 -7.65
C VAL A 25 -3.72 24.22 -6.63
N THR A 26 -4.43 23.97 -5.53
CA THR A 26 -4.04 22.96 -4.55
C THR A 26 -4.69 21.62 -4.90
N ILE A 27 -3.87 20.60 -5.10
CA ILE A 27 -4.30 19.20 -5.24
C ILE A 27 -4.04 18.49 -3.91
N GLU A 28 -5.01 17.76 -3.41
CA GLU A 28 -4.84 16.85 -2.27
C GLU A 28 -4.75 15.41 -2.80
N PHE A 29 -3.53 14.87 -2.88
CA PHE A 29 -3.28 13.52 -3.45
C PHE A 29 -3.72 12.41 -2.50
N PHE A 30 -3.54 12.64 -1.21
CA PHE A 30 -3.97 11.78 -0.12
C PHE A 30 -4.50 12.69 0.98
N PRO A 31 -5.42 12.22 1.84
CA PRO A 31 -5.81 12.95 3.03
C PRO A 31 -4.60 13.49 3.81
N GLY A 32 -4.46 14.82 3.86
CA GLY A 32 -3.37 15.53 4.51
C GLY A 32 -2.11 15.77 3.67
N LEU A 33 -2.02 15.25 2.43
CA LEU A 33 -0.93 15.55 1.48
C LEU A 33 -1.42 16.52 0.40
N LYS A 34 -1.21 17.80 0.65
CA LYS A 34 -1.59 18.90 -0.26
C LYS A 34 -0.36 19.40 -1.03
N TYR A 35 -0.53 19.65 -2.32
CA TYR A 35 0.49 20.20 -3.19
C TYR A 35 -0.09 21.32 -4.05
N ARG A 36 0.55 22.49 -4.04
CA ARG A 36 0.06 23.67 -4.76
C ARG A 36 0.91 23.92 -5.99
N THR A 37 0.31 23.83 -7.17
CA THR A 37 1.01 24.00 -8.45
C THR A 37 0.09 24.55 -9.52
N LYS A 38 0.66 25.04 -10.63
CA LYS A 38 -0.12 25.34 -11.83
C LYS A 38 -0.40 24.04 -12.58
N LEU A 39 -1.66 23.85 -12.98
CA LEU A 39 -2.04 22.75 -13.85
C LEU A 39 -1.82 23.12 -15.31
N ILE A 40 -1.43 22.10 -16.05
CA ILE A 40 -1.20 22.11 -17.49
C ILE A 40 -2.24 21.18 -18.11
N GLY A 41 -3.04 21.68 -19.05
CA GLY A 41 -4.00 20.88 -19.79
C GLY A 41 -3.29 20.01 -20.82
N SER A 42 -3.83 18.83 -21.07
CA SER A 42 -3.27 17.86 -22.01
C SER A 42 -4.40 17.03 -22.62
N ASP A 43 -4.28 16.75 -23.92
CA ASP A 43 -5.26 15.94 -24.66
C ASP A 43 -4.92 14.44 -24.64
N VAL A 44 -4.08 14.01 -23.69
CA VAL A 44 -3.68 12.60 -23.55
C VAL A 44 -4.91 11.76 -23.18
N PRO A 45 -5.30 10.79 -24.02
CA PRO A 45 -6.52 10.02 -23.79
C PRO A 45 -6.37 9.05 -22.61
N GLY A 46 -7.47 8.86 -21.87
CA GLY A 46 -7.57 7.85 -20.81
C GLY A 46 -6.75 8.15 -19.54
N LYS A 47 -6.36 9.41 -19.32
CA LYS A 47 -5.68 9.88 -18.11
C LYS A 47 -6.36 11.15 -17.58
N ASP A 48 -6.82 11.11 -16.34
CA ASP A 48 -7.41 12.29 -15.69
C ASP A 48 -6.34 13.25 -15.15
N LEU A 49 -5.20 12.70 -14.69
CA LEU A 49 -4.10 13.46 -14.10
C LEU A 49 -2.76 12.79 -14.39
N ILE A 50 -1.81 13.59 -14.87
CA ILE A 50 -0.42 13.18 -15.07
C ILE A 50 0.45 13.99 -14.09
N LEU A 51 1.28 13.28 -13.33
CA LEU A 51 2.21 13.89 -12.39
C LEU A 51 3.63 13.75 -12.91
N GLY A 52 4.31 14.88 -13.03
CA GLY A 52 5.73 14.91 -13.35
C GLY A 52 6.57 14.30 -12.22
N PHE A 53 7.70 13.70 -12.59
CA PHE A 53 8.61 13.09 -11.63
C PHE A 53 9.34 14.13 -10.75
N ASP A 54 9.37 15.39 -11.18
CA ASP A 54 9.80 16.54 -10.40
C ASP A 54 8.94 16.74 -9.15
N ILE A 55 7.61 16.61 -9.27
CA ILE A 55 6.67 16.67 -8.13
C ILE A 55 6.95 15.51 -7.17
N TYR A 56 7.14 14.30 -7.70
CA TYR A 56 7.51 13.16 -6.87
C TYR A 56 8.81 13.40 -6.10
N LYS A 57 9.85 13.93 -6.77
CA LYS A 57 11.13 14.25 -6.12
C LYS A 57 10.94 15.26 -4.98
N GLN A 58 10.08 16.26 -5.13
CA GLN A 58 9.78 17.22 -4.06
C GLN A 58 9.00 16.58 -2.89
N LEU A 59 8.19 15.57 -3.16
CA LEU A 59 7.37 14.87 -2.16
C LEU A 59 7.99 13.55 -1.67
N ARG A 60 9.25 13.24 -2.01
CA ARG A 60 9.92 11.95 -1.75
C ARG A 60 9.96 11.54 -0.28
N ASP A 61 9.97 12.50 0.63
CA ASP A 61 10.03 12.21 2.07
C ASP A 61 8.66 11.83 2.61
N GLN A 62 7.59 12.21 1.90
CA GLN A 62 6.20 11.94 2.26
C GLN A 62 5.62 10.76 1.47
N LEU A 63 6.06 10.56 0.22
CA LEU A 63 5.59 9.51 -0.67
C LEU A 63 6.51 8.28 -0.66
N GLN A 64 5.94 7.12 -0.97
CA GLN A 64 6.65 5.86 -1.15
C GLN A 64 6.21 5.23 -2.47
N ILE A 65 7.15 4.92 -3.37
CA ILE A 65 6.87 4.08 -4.54
C ILE A 65 6.85 2.62 -4.09
N LYS A 66 5.73 1.93 -4.33
CA LYS A 66 5.56 0.49 -4.18
C LYS A 66 5.44 -0.14 -5.58
N ALA A 67 5.58 -1.46 -5.68
CA ALA A 67 5.57 -2.19 -6.95
C ALA A 67 4.45 -1.75 -7.91
N ASN A 68 3.22 -1.58 -7.39
CA ASN A 68 2.05 -1.29 -8.24
C ASN A 68 1.43 0.09 -7.98
N ARG A 69 1.91 0.85 -6.98
CA ARG A 69 1.21 2.07 -6.48
C ARG A 69 2.17 3.06 -5.82
N ILE A 70 1.76 4.32 -5.76
CA ILE A 70 2.34 5.31 -4.86
C ILE A 70 1.55 5.27 -3.54
N GLY A 71 2.25 5.23 -2.42
CA GLY A 71 1.67 5.30 -1.07
C GLY A 71 2.10 6.57 -0.34
N PHE A 72 1.28 7.00 0.63
CA PHE A 72 1.61 8.09 1.54
C PHE A 72 2.15 7.53 2.86
N LYS A 73 3.37 7.92 3.26
CA LYS A 73 4.04 7.35 4.43
C LYS A 73 3.28 7.57 5.73
N LYS A 74 2.60 8.70 5.90
CA LYS A 74 1.81 8.96 7.13
C LYS A 74 0.57 8.05 7.26
N GLN A 75 0.10 7.47 6.17
CA GLN A 75 -0.98 6.47 6.20
C GLN A 75 -0.45 5.06 6.44
N PHE A 76 0.87 4.87 6.50
CA PHE A 76 1.44 3.62 6.97
C PHE A 76 1.16 3.51 8.46
N LYS A 77 0.22 2.63 8.82
CA LYS A 77 0.00 2.29 10.22
C LYS A 77 1.25 1.55 10.71
N PRO A 78 2.02 2.09 11.66
CA PRO A 78 3.06 1.29 12.29
C PRO A 78 2.42 0.04 12.89
N TYR A 79 3.19 -1.04 12.97
CA TYR A 79 2.77 -2.19 13.77
C TYR A 79 2.45 -1.68 15.17
N SER A 80 1.19 -1.84 15.56
CA SER A 80 0.75 -1.59 16.93
C SER A 80 0.52 -2.96 17.53
N GLU A 81 0.94 -3.15 18.77
CA GLU A 81 0.52 -4.32 19.53
C GLU A 81 -1.01 -4.29 19.56
N VAL A 82 -1.62 -5.25 18.87
CA VAL A 82 -3.05 -5.47 18.99
C VAL A 82 -3.21 -6.13 20.36
N PRO A 83 -3.81 -5.48 21.36
CA PRO A 83 -4.08 -6.13 22.63
C PRO A 83 -4.86 -7.41 22.32
N ARG A 84 -4.43 -8.54 22.88
CA ARG A 84 -4.99 -9.86 22.61
C ARG A 84 -6.52 -9.73 22.63
N LEU A 85 -7.16 -9.88 21.46
CA LEU A 85 -8.60 -9.68 21.28
C LEU A 85 -9.44 -10.61 22.17
N PHE A 86 -8.81 -11.68 22.65
CA PHE A 86 -9.39 -12.65 23.55
C PHE A 86 -8.55 -12.71 24.81
N GLN A 87 -9.22 -12.44 25.94
CA GLN A 87 -8.68 -12.73 27.25
C GLN A 87 -8.88 -14.22 27.49
N ILE A 88 -7.78 -14.96 27.69
CA ILE A 88 -7.89 -16.35 28.14
C ILE A 88 -8.39 -16.30 29.58
N THR A 89 -9.67 -16.61 29.77
CA THR A 89 -10.32 -16.62 31.09
C THR A 89 -10.10 -17.94 31.83
N ASN A 90 -9.69 -19.00 31.13
CA ASN A 90 -9.48 -20.32 31.70
C ASN A 90 -8.21 -20.97 31.13
N ASP A 91 -7.08 -20.72 31.79
CA ASP A 91 -5.76 -21.27 31.41
C ASP A 91 -5.73 -22.81 31.46
N GLU A 92 -6.54 -23.44 32.33
CA GLU A 92 -6.57 -24.90 32.45
C GLU A 92 -7.20 -25.55 31.21
N GLN A 93 -8.31 -25.00 30.71
CA GLN A 93 -8.94 -25.50 29.48
C GLN A 93 -8.04 -25.36 28.25
N ILE A 94 -7.28 -24.26 28.17
CA ILE A 94 -6.32 -24.07 27.07
C ILE A 94 -5.20 -25.10 27.14
N LYS A 95 -4.64 -25.34 28.33
CA LYS A 95 -3.60 -26.36 28.54
C LYS A 95 -4.10 -27.77 28.22
N GLU A 96 -5.35 -28.06 28.56
CA GLU A 96 -5.98 -29.35 28.23
C GLU A 96 -6.13 -29.53 26.71
N ILE A 97 -6.60 -28.49 26.00
CA ILE A 97 -6.70 -28.50 24.53
C ILE A 97 -5.31 -28.63 23.89
N GLU A 98 -4.31 -27.91 24.39
CA GLU A 98 -2.93 -27.98 23.91
C GLU A 98 -2.35 -29.38 24.09
N GLN A 99 -2.51 -29.97 25.28
CA GLN A 99 -2.04 -31.32 25.58
C GLN A 99 -2.75 -32.36 24.69
N ASN A 100 -4.07 -32.23 24.48
CA ASN A 100 -4.83 -33.12 23.62
C ASN A 100 -4.33 -33.06 22.17
N LEU A 101 -4.12 -31.85 21.64
CA LEU A 101 -3.57 -31.63 20.29
C LEU A 101 -2.17 -32.23 20.15
N ILE A 102 -1.29 -32.04 21.13
CA ILE A 102 0.06 -32.62 21.12
C ILE A 102 -0.02 -34.14 21.10
N GLU A 103 -0.82 -34.73 21.98
CA GLU A 103 -0.95 -36.18 22.09
C GLU A 103 -1.52 -36.83 20.82
N HIS A 104 -2.49 -36.18 20.17
CA HIS A 104 -3.26 -36.82 19.10
C HIS A 104 -2.82 -36.39 17.70
N SER A 105 -2.28 -35.17 17.56
CA SER A 105 -1.93 -34.58 16.25
C SER A 105 -0.43 -34.48 16.01
N CYS A 106 0.41 -34.38 17.06
CA CYS A 106 1.86 -34.36 16.87
C CYS A 106 2.42 -35.78 16.79
N ALA A 107 3.29 -36.02 15.82
CA ALA A 107 4.00 -37.28 15.67
C ALA A 107 5.49 -37.01 15.45
N GLU A 108 6.34 -37.71 16.19
CA GLU A 108 7.80 -37.57 16.07
C GLU A 108 8.38 -38.35 14.88
N SER A 109 7.57 -39.18 14.23
CA SER A 109 7.98 -39.93 13.06
C SER A 109 6.79 -40.18 12.10
N HIS A 110 7.11 -40.41 10.83
CA HIS A 110 6.10 -40.78 9.83
C HIS A 110 5.35 -42.07 10.21
N LYS A 111 6.03 -43.03 10.85
CA LYS A 111 5.42 -44.29 11.30
C LYS A 111 4.41 -44.07 12.42
N ASP A 112 4.71 -43.17 13.35
CA ASP A 112 3.79 -42.83 14.45
C ASP A 112 2.60 -42.02 13.97
N PHE A 113 2.81 -41.11 13.01
CA PHE A 113 1.73 -40.40 12.34
C PHE A 113 0.73 -41.36 11.71
N MET A 114 1.22 -42.35 10.94
CA MET A 114 0.36 -43.34 10.29
C MET A 114 -0.41 -44.24 11.27
N LYS A 115 0.09 -44.43 12.51
CA LYS A 115 -0.64 -45.14 13.57
C LYS A 115 -1.75 -44.27 14.16
N LYS A 116 -1.44 -43.02 14.53
CA LYS A 116 -2.40 -42.08 15.12
C LYS A 116 -3.54 -41.72 14.16
N TRP A 117 -3.24 -41.65 12.86
CA TRP A 117 -4.27 -41.42 11.84
C TRP A 117 -5.26 -42.59 11.73
N LYS A 118 -4.78 -43.84 11.74
CA LYS A 118 -5.64 -45.02 11.63
C LYS A 118 -6.55 -45.25 12.84
N SER A 119 -6.16 -44.76 14.03
CA SER A 119 -6.98 -44.84 15.24
C SER A 119 -8.06 -43.76 15.34
N SER A 120 -8.07 -42.80 14.42
CA SER A 120 -9.00 -41.66 14.40
C SER A 120 -10.14 -41.81 13.39
N LEU A 121 -10.24 -42.98 12.75
CA LEU A 121 -11.31 -43.42 11.82
C LEU A 121 -12.20 -44.44 12.52
#